data_AF-A0A7V0RJH8-F1
#
_entry.id   AF-A0A7V0RJH8-F1
#
_cell.length_a   1.000
_cell.length_b   1.000
_cell.length_c   1.000
_cell.angle_alpha   90.00
_cell.angle_beta   90.00
_cell.angle_gamma   90.00
#
_symmetry.space_group_name_H-M   'P 1'
#
loop_
_entity.id
_entity.type
_entity.pdbx_description
1 polymer ?
#
loop_
_entity_poly.entity_id
_entity_poly.type
_entity_poly.pdbx_seq_one_letter_code
_entity_poly.pdbx_strand_id
1 'polypeptide(L)'
;LNAELDKASEENERQCLTLEGAGGVRIGCVQIAGLVARRIVTFVEQGDTVAAGERFGLIRFGSRTDVYLPKGCGPLVKVGQTAIGGETVLADFGSGKSNRRGSLPQETEPL
;
A
#
# COMPACT_ATOMS: atom_id res chain seq x y z
N LEU A 1 11.31 29.04 12.97
CA LEU A 1 11.48 28.81 11.52
C LEU A 1 10.40 27.81 11.08
N ASN A 2 9.17 28.30 10.84
CA ASN A 2 7.99 27.47 10.56
C ASN A 2 7.34 27.96 9.25
N ALA A 3 7.99 27.68 8.11
CA ALA A 3 7.52 28.15 6.80
C ALA A 3 7.92 27.24 5.62
N GLU A 4 8.22 25.95 5.85
CA GLU A 4 8.64 25.02 4.77
C GLU A 4 7.69 23.85 4.51
N LEU A 5 6.68 23.63 5.36
CA LEU A 5 5.84 22.42 5.27
C LEU A 5 4.60 22.53 4.37
N ASP A 6 4.14 23.73 4.03
CA ASP A 6 2.87 23.90 3.29
C ASP A 6 3.01 23.99 1.77
N LYS A 7 4.22 24.17 1.23
CA LYS A 7 4.45 24.30 -0.23
C LYS A 7 5.16 23.12 -0.88
N ALA A 8 5.59 22.11 -0.13
CA ALA A 8 6.31 20.95 -0.67
C ALA A 8 5.39 19.80 -1.13
N SER A 9 4.07 19.89 -0.89
CA SER A 9 3.12 18.81 -1.25
C SER A 9 2.77 18.74 -2.75
N GLU A 10 3.05 19.78 -3.53
CA GLU A 10 2.66 19.84 -4.95
C GLU A 10 3.68 19.21 -5.92
N GLU A 11 4.91 18.91 -5.48
CA GLU A 11 5.98 18.36 -6.34
C GLU A 11 6.31 16.87 -6.09
N ASN A 12 5.64 16.20 -5.15
CA ASN A 12 5.91 14.80 -4.88
C ASN A 12 5.29 13.92 -5.98
N GLU A 13 6.14 13.23 -6.74
CA GLU A 13 5.71 12.29 -7.77
C GLU A 13 4.79 11.22 -7.18
N ARG A 14 3.72 10.92 -7.93
CA ARG A 14 2.73 9.90 -7.58
C ARG A 14 2.59 8.93 -8.74
N GLN A 15 2.65 7.65 -8.43
CA GLN A 15 2.46 6.59 -9.41
C GLN A 15 1.32 5.70 -8.94
N CYS A 16 0.26 5.64 -9.74
CA CYS A 16 -0.92 4.85 -9.49
C CYS A 16 -0.93 3.65 -10.44
N LEU A 17 -1.18 2.46 -9.91
CA LEU A 17 -1.34 1.25 -10.71
C LEU A 17 -2.49 0.40 -10.18
N THR A 18 -3.12 -0.31 -11.10
CA THR A 18 -4.12 -1.34 -10.79
C THR A 18 -3.54 -2.68 -11.20
N LEU A 19 -3.39 -3.57 -10.22
CA LEU A 19 -3.02 -4.96 -10.44
C LEU A 19 -4.29 -5.77 -10.61
N GLU A 20 -4.38 -6.51 -11.71
CA GLU A 20 -5.45 -7.47 -11.95
C GLU A 20 -4.94 -8.89 -11.70
N GLY A 21 -5.59 -9.57 -10.76
CA GLY A 21 -5.34 -10.97 -10.45
C GLY A 21 -6.36 -11.89 -11.10
N ALA A 22 -6.15 -13.20 -10.94
CA ALA A 22 -7.10 -14.21 -11.40
C ALA A 22 -8.52 -13.97 -10.84
N GLY A 23 -9.54 -14.28 -11.65
CA GLY A 23 -10.94 -14.12 -11.26
C GLY A 23 -11.42 -12.66 -11.22
N GLY A 24 -10.69 -11.72 -11.84
CA GLY A 24 -11.09 -10.31 -11.96
C GLY A 24 -10.89 -9.49 -10.68
N VAL A 25 -10.11 -10.01 -9.72
CA VAL A 25 -9.73 -9.27 -8.52
C VAL A 25 -8.83 -8.11 -8.90
N ARG A 26 -9.16 -6.90 -8.43
CA ARG A 26 -8.36 -5.69 -8.71
C ARG A 26 -7.87 -5.04 -7.43
N ILE A 27 -6.58 -4.76 -7.37
CA ILE A 27 -5.90 -4.10 -6.26
C ILE A 27 -5.31 -2.79 -6.78
N GLY A 28 -5.58 -1.69 -6.10
CA GLY A 28 -4.93 -0.41 -6.42
C GLY A 28 -3.70 -0.21 -5.56
N CYS A 29 -2.59 0.24 -6.16
CA CYS A 29 -1.43 0.71 -5.41
C CYS A 29 -1.10 2.14 -5.83
N VAL A 30 -0.84 3.00 -4.85
CA VAL A 30 -0.39 4.37 -5.08
C VAL A 30 0.92 4.57 -4.33
N GLN A 31 2.01 4.79 -5.07
CA GLN A 31 3.28 5.18 -4.51
C GLN A 31 3.38 6.70 -4.50
N ILE A 32 3.79 7.26 -3.36
CA ILE A 32 3.94 8.69 -3.16
C ILE A 32 5.37 8.94 -2.68
N ALA A 33 6.13 9.64 -3.52
CA ALA A 33 7.50 10.05 -3.24
C ALA A 33 7.56 10.93 -1.97
N GLY A 34 8.65 10.77 -1.21
CA GLY A 34 8.88 11.50 0.03
C GLY A 34 9.58 12.85 -0.21
N LEU A 35 9.67 13.67 0.84
CA LEU A 35 10.26 15.01 0.78
C LEU A 35 11.73 15.00 0.28
N VAL A 36 12.49 13.95 0.61
CA VAL A 36 13.92 13.81 0.28
C VAL A 36 14.11 13.21 -1.11
N ALA A 37 13.36 12.16 -1.44
CA ALA A 37 13.43 11.50 -2.74
C ALA A 37 12.15 11.79 -3.52
N ARG A 38 12.24 12.74 -4.46
CA ARG A 38 11.10 13.27 -5.23
C ARG A 38 10.70 12.44 -6.44
N ARG A 39 11.41 11.35 -6.73
CA ARG A 39 11.19 10.53 -7.92
C ARG A 39 10.80 9.09 -7.61
N ILE A 40 9.93 8.53 -8.43
CA ILE A 40 9.55 7.12 -8.45
C ILE A 40 10.27 6.45 -9.61
N VAL A 41 10.96 5.34 -9.34
CA VAL A 41 11.48 4.48 -10.41
C VAL A 41 10.43 3.42 -10.69
N THR A 42 9.84 3.46 -11.88
CA THR A 42 8.89 2.44 -12.34
C THR A 42 9.64 1.28 -13.01
N PHE A 43 9.22 0.05 -12.74
CA PHE A 43 9.81 -1.16 -13.34
C PHE A 43 8.86 -1.91 -14.28
N VAL A 44 7.63 -1.43 -14.42
CA VAL A 44 6.56 -2.09 -15.18
C VAL A 44 5.81 -1.07 -16.05
N GLU A 45 5.23 -1.55 -17.13
CA GLU A 45 4.36 -0.79 -18.02
C GLU A 45 2.95 -1.39 -18.05
N GLN A 46 2.01 -0.65 -18.65
CA GLN A 46 0.64 -1.14 -18.79
C GLN A 46 0.63 -2.40 -19.67
N GLY A 47 0.04 -3.48 -19.15
CA GLY A 47 -0.07 -4.77 -19.86
C GLY A 47 0.97 -5.80 -19.41
N ASP A 48 1.97 -5.39 -18.61
CA ASP A 48 2.94 -6.33 -18.07
C ASP A 48 2.29 -7.31 -17.08
N THR A 49 2.82 -8.54 -17.07
CA THR A 49 2.50 -9.53 -16.05
C THR A 49 3.58 -9.50 -14.98
N VAL A 50 3.18 -9.35 -13.72
CA VAL A 50 4.10 -9.35 -12.57
C VAL A 50 3.88 -10.58 -11.70
N ALA A 51 4.98 -11.16 -11.20
CA ALA A 51 4.92 -12.23 -10.23
C ALA A 51 4.79 -11.70 -8.79
N ALA A 52 4.31 -12.55 -7.86
CA ALA A 52 4.33 -12.20 -6.44
C ALA A 52 5.77 -11.96 -5.96
N GLY A 53 5.98 -10.86 -5.23
CA GLY A 53 7.31 -10.43 -4.76
C GLY A 53 8.12 -9.64 -5.79
N GLU A 54 7.66 -9.56 -7.04
CA GLU A 54 8.30 -8.74 -8.06
C GLU A 54 8.12 -7.24 -7.77
N ARG A 55 9.14 -6.44 -8.10
CA ARG A 55 9.12 -5.00 -7.86
C ARG A 55 8.44 -4.31 -9.03
N PHE A 56 7.31 -3.63 -8.78
CA PHE A 56 6.69 -2.75 -9.77
C PHE A 56 7.24 -1.32 -9.73
N GLY A 57 7.78 -0.88 -8.59
CA GLY A 57 8.38 0.44 -8.45
C GLY A 57 9.26 0.57 -7.21
N LEU A 58 10.11 1.59 -7.18
CA LEU A 58 11.00 1.91 -6.07
C LEU A 58 10.93 3.39 -5.70
N ILE A 59 10.68 3.62 -4.42
CA ILE A 59 10.70 4.92 -3.76
C ILE A 59 11.64 4.86 -2.55
N ARG A 60 12.46 5.89 -2.34
CA ARG A 60 13.48 5.94 -1.28
C ARG A 60 13.08 6.95 -0.20
N PHE A 61 13.63 6.79 1.00
CA PHE A 61 13.65 7.77 2.10
C PHE A 61 12.32 8.51 2.39
N GLY A 62 11.58 8.05 3.40
CA GLY A 62 10.43 8.78 3.94
C GLY A 62 9.25 8.87 2.97
N SER A 63 8.99 7.79 2.24
CA SER A 63 7.92 7.68 1.26
C SER A 63 6.73 6.87 1.78
N ARG A 64 5.62 6.86 1.03
CA ARG A 64 4.38 6.15 1.39
C ARG A 64 3.87 5.33 0.21
N THR A 65 3.31 4.16 0.51
CA THR A 65 2.55 3.34 -0.43
C THR A 65 1.16 3.12 0.15
N ASP A 66 0.13 3.56 -0.57
CA ASP A 66 -1.26 3.25 -0.26
C ASP A 66 -1.70 2.01 -1.06
N VAL A 67 -2.37 1.07 -0.40
CA VAL A 67 -2.91 -0.14 -1.02
C VAL A 67 -4.43 -0.17 -0.84
N TYR A 68 -5.15 -0.20 -1.96
CA TYR A 68 -6.60 -0.21 -2.04
C TYR A 68 -7.08 -1.63 -2.32
N LEU A 69 -7.84 -2.18 -1.38
CA LEU A 69 -8.38 -3.52 -1.46
C LEU A 69 -9.79 -3.52 -2.10
N PRO A 70 -10.17 -4.60 -2.81
CA PRO A 70 -11.55 -4.85 -3.20
C PRO A 70 -12.53 -4.71 -2.04
N LYS A 71 -13.77 -4.30 -2.36
CA LYS A 71 -14.87 -4.28 -1.39
C LYS A 71 -15.07 -5.67 -0.77
N GLY A 72 -15.33 -5.70 0.53
CA GLY A 72 -15.56 -6.94 1.28
C GLY A 72 -14.28 -7.66 1.72
N CYS A 73 -13.10 -7.20 1.32
CA CYS A 73 -11.84 -7.70 1.84
C CYS A 73 -11.30 -6.79 2.94
N GLY A 74 -11.06 -7.36 4.12
CA GLY A 74 -10.44 -6.66 5.24
C GLY A 74 -8.92 -6.84 5.26
N PRO A 75 -8.16 -5.87 5.80
CA PRO A 75 -6.73 -6.03 5.98
C PRO A 75 -6.43 -7.12 7.01
N LEU A 76 -5.36 -7.89 6.76
CA LEU A 76 -4.80 -8.89 7.68
C LEU A 76 -3.65 -8.35 8.53
N VAL A 77 -3.32 -7.06 8.37
CA VAL A 77 -2.30 -6.34 9.12
C VAL A 77 -2.93 -5.38 10.11
N LYS A 78 -2.15 -4.97 11.12
CA LYS A 78 -2.57 -4.00 12.15
C LYS A 78 -1.85 -2.66 11.99
N VAL A 79 -2.47 -1.60 12.49
CA VAL A 79 -1.82 -0.28 12.61
C VAL A 79 -0.55 -0.41 13.46
N GLY A 80 0.55 0.19 12.99
CA GLY A 80 1.86 0.12 13.64
C GLY A 80 2.65 -1.17 13.39
N GLN A 81 2.07 -2.16 12.70
CA GLN A 81 2.80 -3.37 12.31
C GLN A 81 3.82 -3.04 11.22
N THR A 82 5.06 -3.51 11.41
CA THR A 82 6.08 -3.51 10.34
C THR A 82 5.66 -4.44 9.22
N ALA A 83 5.62 -3.92 7.99
CA ALA A 83 5.41 -4.71 6.78
C ALA A 83 6.71 -4.83 5.97
N ILE A 84 6.95 -6.03 5.44
CA ILE A 84 8.06 -6.36 4.55
C ILE A 84 7.50 -6.52 3.13
N GLY A 85 8.02 -5.74 2.19
CA GLY A 85 7.61 -5.78 0.79
C GLY A 85 7.82 -7.16 0.18
N GLY A 86 6.83 -7.68 -0.54
CA GLY A 86 6.88 -9.01 -1.14
C GLY A 86 6.62 -10.18 -0.19
N GLU A 87 6.55 -9.95 1.12
CA GLU A 87 6.40 -11.01 2.13
C GLU A 87 5.17 -10.84 3.02
N THR A 88 4.91 -9.62 3.50
CA THR A 88 3.78 -9.38 4.41
C THR A 88 2.46 -9.45 3.65
N VAL A 89 1.62 -10.41 4.02
CA VAL A 89 0.27 -10.54 3.48
C VAL A 89 -0.61 -9.42 4.02
N LEU A 90 -0.99 -8.49 3.14
CA LEU A 90 -1.86 -7.37 3.50
C LEU A 90 -3.33 -7.77 3.58
N ALA A 91 -3.76 -8.72 2.77
CA ALA A 91 -5.14 -9.14 2.66
C ALA A 91 -5.26 -10.52 2.01
N ASP A 92 -6.38 -11.21 2.25
CA ASP A 92 -6.73 -12.47 1.58
C ASP A 92 -8.08 -12.28 0.91
N PHE A 93 -8.11 -12.45 -0.42
CA PHE A 93 -9.30 -12.24 -1.24
C PHE A 93 -10.14 -13.49 -1.41
N GLY A 94 -9.71 -14.63 -0.85
CA GLY A 94 -10.47 -15.86 -0.71
C GLY A 94 -11.35 -16.23 -1.89
N SER A 95 -10.99 -17.29 -2.60
CA SER A 95 -12.01 -18.19 -3.15
C SER A 95 -12.86 -18.75 -1.98
N GLY A 96 -13.86 -17.97 -1.52
CA GLY A 96 -14.95 -18.42 -0.67
C GLY A 96 -14.69 -18.62 0.83
N LYS A 97 -13.74 -17.95 1.49
CA LYS A 97 -13.67 -17.98 2.97
C LYS A 97 -13.64 -16.60 3.62
N SER A 98 -14.82 -16.25 4.14
CA SER A 98 -15.10 -15.13 5.04
C SER A 98 -14.10 -15.02 6.20
N ASN A 99 -13.42 -13.87 6.26
CA ASN A 99 -13.15 -13.08 7.46
C ASN A 99 -12.39 -13.75 8.62
N ARG A 100 -11.06 -13.82 8.53
CA ARG A 100 -10.20 -13.81 9.72
C ARG A 100 -10.12 -12.37 10.25
N ARG A 101 -11.17 -11.95 10.98
CA ARG A 101 -11.18 -10.68 11.72
C ARG A 101 -9.95 -10.64 12.63
N GLY A 102 -8.97 -9.81 12.28
CA GLY A 102 -8.00 -9.33 13.25
C GLY A 102 -8.77 -8.57 14.33
N SER A 103 -8.78 -9.08 15.55
CA SER A 103 -9.37 -8.37 16.68
C SER A 103 -8.62 -7.05 16.89
N LEU A 104 -9.34 -5.94 16.79
CA LEU A 104 -8.89 -4.66 17.35
C LEU A 104 -8.66 -4.87 18.85
N PRO A 105 -7.55 -4.37 19.43
CA PRO A 105 -7.42 -4.33 20.88
C PRO A 105 -8.52 -3.45 21.45
N GLN A 106 -9.24 -3.96 22.46
CA GLN A 106 -10.20 -3.17 23.21
C GLN A 106 -9.44 -2.09 23.97
N GLU A 107 -9.83 -0.83 23.75
CA GLU A 107 -9.40 0.27 24.60
C GLU A 107 -9.89 -0.02 26.02
N THR A 108 -8.97 -0.01 26.98
CA THR A 108 -9.30 -0.14 28.40
C THR A 108 -9.63 1.26 28.91
N GLU A 109 -10.88 1.50 29.30
CA GLU A 109 -11.25 2.73 29.98
C GLU A 109 -10.64 2.75 31.40
N PRO A 110 -10.11 3.89 31.87
CA PRO A 110 -9.60 4.00 33.22
C PRO A 110 -10.74 4.12 34.25
N LEU A 111 -10.49 3.55 35.44
CA LEU A 111 -11.33 3.59 36.64
C LEU A 111 -11.54 5.00 37.19
#